data_AF-A0A3P8VZU5-F1
#
_entry.id   AF-A0A3P8VZU5-F1
#
_cell.length_a   1.000
_cell.length_b   1.000
_cell.length_c   1.000
_cell.angle_alpha   90.00
_cell.angle_beta   90.00
_cell.angle_gamma   90.00
#
_symmetry.space_group_name_H-M   'P 1'
#
loop_
_entity.id
_entity.type
_entity.pdbx_description
1 polymer ?
#
loop_
_entity_poly.entity_id
_entity_poly.type
_entity_poly.pdbx_seq_one_letter_code
_entity_poly.pdbx_strand_id
1 'polypeptide(L)'
;VGSTLTANVMLPKDSDLVFVLLFQAIRLIQACVDVLSSNDWLSPALAAMELAQMVTQAMWSKDSYLKQFPFFTLVHIKRCTEKGVESIFDIMEMEDEDRITDVFMCVFSGSPVLVQVQLEREEEVTGPVFAPLFTQKREEDWWVVIGDPKSNSLHQEIDTAVKLDFVAPVMGIHNYTLYFMSDAYMGCDQEYKFSVDVKEDSDYESD
;
A
#
# COMPACT_ATOMS: atom_id res chain seq x y z
N VAL A 1 -24.23 13.06 15.03
CA VAL A 1 -23.43 13.98 14.19
C VAL A 1 -22.19 13.21 13.78
N GLY A 2 -22.18 12.65 12.59
CA GLY A 2 -21.19 11.67 12.17
C GLY A 2 -21.56 11.10 10.81
N SER A 3 -21.82 11.99 9.85
CA SER A 3 -21.91 11.61 8.45
C SER A 3 -20.50 11.31 7.97
N THR A 4 -20.16 10.03 7.91
CA THR A 4 -19.00 9.53 7.16
C THR A 4 -19.11 10.10 5.74
N LEU A 5 -18.21 11.02 5.40
CA LEU A 5 -18.03 11.50 4.03
C LEU A 5 -17.67 10.27 3.20
N THR A 6 -18.62 9.76 2.43
CA THR A 6 -18.35 8.71 1.45
C THR A 6 -17.32 9.25 0.47
N ALA A 7 -16.10 8.69 0.51
CA ALA A 7 -15.06 8.97 -0.46
C ALA A 7 -15.57 8.56 -1.84
N ASN A 8 -15.96 9.59 -2.61
CA ASN A 8 -16.13 9.72 -4.05
C ASN A 8 -17.17 10.82 -4.28
N VAL A 9 -16.82 12.05 -3.89
CA VAL A 9 -17.63 13.21 -4.25
C VAL A 9 -17.54 13.36 -5.76
N MET A 10 -18.66 13.11 -6.45
CA MET A 10 -18.71 13.28 -7.89
C MET A 10 -18.65 14.77 -8.21
N LEU A 11 -17.46 15.24 -8.58
CA LEU A 11 -17.24 16.61 -9.00
C LEU A 11 -17.71 16.82 -10.44
N PRO A 12 -18.08 18.05 -10.83
CA PRO A 12 -18.31 18.40 -12.23
C PRO A 12 -17.11 18.01 -13.09
N LYS A 13 -17.35 17.59 -14.33
CA LYS A 13 -16.35 17.15 -15.33
C LYS A 13 -15.43 18.29 -15.83
N ASP A 14 -15.04 19.24 -14.99
CA ASP A 14 -13.97 20.18 -15.32
C ASP A 14 -12.64 19.45 -15.12
N SER A 15 -12.29 18.70 -16.16
CA SER A 15 -11.46 17.48 -16.14
C SER A 15 -9.95 17.71 -16.05
N ASP A 16 -9.48 18.95 -16.20
CA ASP A 16 -8.05 19.21 -16.35
C ASP A 16 -7.38 19.57 -15.02
N LEU A 17 -8.11 20.24 -14.12
CA LEU A 17 -7.57 20.63 -12.82
C LEU A 17 -7.38 19.40 -11.91
N VAL A 18 -8.36 18.49 -11.88
CA VAL A 18 -8.29 17.25 -11.08
C VAL A 18 -7.13 16.37 -11.57
N PHE A 19 -6.92 16.30 -12.88
CA PHE A 19 -5.82 15.56 -13.50
C PHE A 19 -4.45 16.09 -13.06
N VAL A 20 -4.23 17.40 -13.17
CA VAL A 20 -2.96 18.04 -12.80
C VAL A 20 -2.71 17.94 -11.30
N LEU A 21 -3.75 18.14 -10.48
CA LEU A 21 -3.64 18.11 -9.02
C LEU A 21 -3.25 16.72 -8.50
N LEU A 22 -3.86 15.64 -9.01
CA LEU A 22 -3.56 14.28 -8.54
C LEU A 22 -2.12 13.85 -8.86
N PHE A 23 -1.63 14.18 -10.05
CA PHE A 23 -0.26 13.85 -10.42
C PHE A 23 0.78 14.68 -9.66
N GLN A 24 0.51 15.98 -9.48
CA GLN A 24 1.36 16.81 -8.65
C GLN A 24 1.33 16.37 -7.18
N ALA A 25 0.18 15.89 -6.69
CA ALA A 25 0.05 15.38 -5.32
C ALA A 25 1.01 14.21 -5.07
N ILE A 26 1.11 13.22 -5.96
CA ILE A 26 2.04 12.10 -5.78
C ILE A 26 3.49 12.58 -5.68
N ARG A 27 3.92 13.47 -6.57
CA ARG A 27 5.29 14.03 -6.53
C ARG A 27 5.58 14.81 -5.25
N LEU A 28 4.59 15.54 -4.73
CA LEU A 28 4.70 16.25 -3.47
C LEU A 28 4.74 15.29 -2.28
N ILE A 29 3.98 14.20 -2.33
CA ILE A 29 3.99 13.16 -1.29
C ILE A 29 5.35 12.48 -1.26
N GLN A 30 5.91 12.08 -2.41
CA GLN A 30 7.27 11.53 -2.50
C GLN A 30 8.30 12.48 -1.89
N ALA A 31 8.26 13.77 -2.25
CA ALA A 31 9.15 14.76 -1.64
C ALA A 31 8.94 14.92 -0.12
N CYS A 32 7.71 14.75 0.39
CA CYS A 32 7.46 14.70 1.82
C CYS A 32 8.12 13.47 2.44
N VAL A 33 8.01 12.30 1.82
CA VAL A 33 8.66 11.08 2.29
C VAL A 33 10.17 11.30 2.41
N ASP A 34 10.82 11.82 1.35
CA ASP A 34 12.26 12.12 1.33
C ASP A 34 12.68 13.06 2.47
N VAL A 35 11.90 14.10 2.73
CA VAL A 35 12.19 15.06 3.81
C VAL A 35 12.03 14.40 5.17
N LEU A 36 10.96 13.63 5.37
CA LEU A 36 10.67 13.00 6.67
C LEU A 36 11.69 11.90 6.99
N SER A 37 12.12 11.12 5.99
CA SER A 37 13.16 10.12 6.14
C SER A 37 14.53 10.73 6.38
N SER A 38 14.88 11.83 5.70
CA SER A 38 16.11 12.58 5.94
C SER A 38 16.19 13.22 7.33
N ASN A 39 15.05 13.32 8.03
CA ASN A 39 14.96 13.77 9.42
C ASN A 39 14.79 12.60 10.41
N ASP A 40 14.92 11.37 9.94
CA ASP A 40 14.79 10.14 10.72
C ASP A 40 13.41 9.99 11.37
N TRP A 41 12.33 10.52 10.78
CA TRP A 41 10.99 10.46 11.37
C TRP A 41 10.17 9.29 10.84
N LEU A 42 10.13 8.19 11.59
CA LEU A 42 9.49 6.95 11.15
C LEU A 42 7.98 7.09 10.92
N SER A 43 7.20 7.39 11.96
CA SER A 43 5.74 7.41 11.84
C SER A 43 5.23 8.41 10.79
N PRO A 44 5.75 9.65 10.72
CA PRO A 44 5.38 10.58 9.66
C PRO A 44 5.74 10.08 8.24
N ALA A 45 6.92 9.47 8.06
CA ALA A 45 7.32 8.94 6.76
C ALA A 45 6.38 7.80 6.31
N LEU A 46 6.09 6.84 7.20
CA LEU A 46 5.15 5.75 6.92
C LEU A 46 3.73 6.29 6.59
N ALA A 47 3.26 7.31 7.30
CA ALA A 47 1.97 7.94 7.01
C ALA A 47 1.96 8.66 5.65
N ALA A 48 3.09 9.24 5.22
CA ALA A 48 3.23 9.84 3.90
C ALA A 48 3.24 8.77 2.78
N MET A 49 3.88 7.61 3.02
CA MET A 49 3.82 6.46 2.12
C MET A 49 2.39 5.94 1.96
N GLU A 50 1.67 5.75 3.08
CA GLU A 50 0.26 5.34 3.09
C GLU A 50 -0.63 6.37 2.35
N LEU A 51 -0.34 7.67 2.50
CA LEU A 51 -1.05 8.72 1.78
C LEU A 51 -0.87 8.60 0.25
N ALA A 52 0.29 8.15 -0.23
CA ALA A 52 0.48 7.90 -1.66
C ALA A 52 -0.45 6.80 -2.17
N GLN A 53 -0.59 5.71 -1.42
CA GLN A 53 -1.51 4.61 -1.74
C GLN A 53 -2.97 5.08 -1.73
N MET A 54 -3.37 5.81 -0.69
CA MET A 54 -4.72 6.39 -0.54
C MET A 54 -5.09 7.30 -1.72
N VAL A 55 -4.17 8.18 -2.14
CA VAL A 55 -4.38 9.08 -3.29
C VAL A 55 -4.47 8.30 -4.59
N THR A 56 -3.66 7.25 -4.75
CA THR A 56 -3.66 6.39 -5.94
C THR A 56 -4.96 5.61 -6.08
N GLN A 57 -5.44 5.02 -4.98
CA GLN A 57 -6.63 4.16 -4.98
C GLN A 57 -7.93 4.92 -4.68
N ALA A 58 -7.84 6.23 -4.47
CA ALA A 58 -8.97 7.10 -4.10
C ALA A 58 -9.77 6.57 -2.90
N MET A 59 -9.06 6.16 -1.85
CA MET A 59 -9.65 5.59 -0.64
C MET A 59 -8.96 6.14 0.62
N TRP A 60 -9.66 6.07 1.74
CA TRP A 60 -9.08 6.42 3.03
C TRP A 60 -8.42 5.20 3.68
N SER A 61 -7.47 5.42 4.59
CA SER A 61 -6.84 4.35 5.39
C SER A 61 -7.81 3.51 6.24
N LYS A 62 -9.02 4.04 6.49
CA LYS A 62 -10.09 3.34 7.21
C LYS A 62 -11.11 2.68 6.29
N ASP A 63 -11.00 2.87 4.98
CA ASP A 63 -11.84 2.15 4.02
C ASP A 63 -11.35 0.70 3.90
N SER A 64 -12.24 -0.20 3.49
CA SER A 64 -11.85 -1.59 3.20
C SER A 64 -10.89 -1.65 2.02
N TYR A 65 -9.84 -2.47 2.12
CA TYR A 65 -8.91 -2.75 1.02
C TYR A 65 -9.59 -3.28 -0.24
N LEU A 66 -10.76 -3.90 -0.09
CA LEU A 66 -11.57 -4.41 -1.19
C LEU A 66 -12.14 -3.30 -2.10
N LYS A 67 -12.12 -2.04 -1.64
CA LYS A 67 -12.56 -0.88 -2.43
C LYS A 67 -11.64 -0.60 -3.64
N GLN A 68 -10.42 -1.14 -3.63
CA GLN A 68 -9.46 -1.04 -4.75
C GLN A 68 -9.96 -1.78 -6.00
N PHE A 69 -10.83 -2.79 -5.84
CA PHE A 69 -11.36 -3.55 -6.96
C PHE A 69 -12.39 -2.74 -7.77
N PRO A 70 -12.37 -2.87 -9.10
CA PRO A 70 -13.36 -2.20 -9.93
C PRO A 70 -14.75 -2.78 -9.63
N PHE A 71 -15.77 -1.91 -9.63
CA PHE A 71 -17.17 -2.28 -9.38
C PHE A 71 -17.49 -2.81 -7.96
N PHE A 72 -16.54 -2.76 -7.02
CA PHE A 72 -16.83 -3.03 -5.61
C PHE A 72 -17.64 -1.88 -4.99
N THR A 73 -18.90 -2.18 -4.68
CA THR A 73 -19.78 -1.26 -3.94
C THR A 73 -19.75 -1.59 -2.45
N LEU A 74 -20.26 -0.69 -1.61
CA LEU A 74 -20.40 -0.96 -0.17
C LEU A 74 -21.21 -2.24 0.12
N VAL A 75 -22.11 -2.63 -0.78
CA VAL A 75 -22.89 -3.88 -0.64
C VAL A 75 -22.00 -5.11 -0.85
N HIS A 76 -21.08 -5.06 -1.80
CA HIS A 76 -20.13 -6.14 -2.07
C HIS A 76 -19.15 -6.29 -0.89
N ILE A 77 -18.58 -5.18 -0.44
CA ILE A 77 -17.65 -5.15 0.71
C ILE A 77 -18.32 -5.76 1.94
N LYS A 78 -19.55 -5.33 2.27
CA LYS A 78 -20.28 -5.86 3.42
C LYS A 78 -20.47 -7.38 3.35
N ARG A 79 -20.79 -7.92 2.17
CA ARG A 79 -20.97 -9.36 1.97
C ARG A 79 -19.66 -10.13 2.14
N CYS A 80 -18.55 -9.61 1.61
CA CYS A 80 -17.23 -10.18 1.80
C CYS A 80 -16.85 -10.22 3.29
N THR A 81 -17.03 -9.11 4.00
CA THR A 81 -16.75 -9.02 5.44
C THR A 81 -17.60 -9.98 6.27
N GLU A 82 -18.89 -10.17 5.93
CA GLU A 82 -19.76 -11.14 6.60
C GLU A 82 -19.28 -12.60 6.45
N LYS A 83 -18.46 -12.88 5.41
CA LYS A 83 -17.83 -14.17 5.17
C LYS A 83 -16.38 -14.26 5.68
N GLY A 84 -15.88 -13.21 6.33
CA GLY A 84 -14.51 -13.15 6.83
C GLY A 84 -13.46 -12.80 5.77
N VAL A 85 -13.88 -12.27 4.62
CA VAL A 85 -13.00 -11.77 3.56
C VAL A 85 -12.81 -10.27 3.74
N GLU A 86 -11.62 -9.86 4.18
CA GLU A 86 -11.28 -8.47 4.51
C GLU A 86 -10.07 -7.94 3.74
N SER A 87 -9.24 -8.83 3.19
CA SER A 87 -8.00 -8.51 2.48
C SER A 87 -7.98 -9.01 1.02
N ILE A 88 -7.02 -8.50 0.25
CA ILE A 88 -6.74 -9.00 -1.11
C ILE A 88 -6.28 -10.46 -1.07
N PHE A 89 -5.48 -10.82 -0.06
CA PHE A 89 -4.96 -12.17 0.12
C PHE A 89 -6.09 -13.17 0.40
N ASP A 90 -7.10 -12.77 1.19
CA ASP A 90 -8.26 -13.62 1.47
C ASP A 90 -8.97 -14.00 0.17
N ILE A 91 -9.14 -13.04 -0.76
CA ILE A 91 -9.71 -13.31 -2.09
C ILE A 91 -8.82 -14.25 -2.91
N MET A 92 -7.49 -14.10 -2.82
CA MET A 92 -6.54 -14.99 -3.48
C MET A 92 -6.50 -16.41 -2.90
N GLU A 93 -7.06 -16.63 -1.72
CA GLU A 93 -7.17 -17.93 -1.07
C GLU A 93 -8.56 -18.57 -1.23
N MET A 94 -9.58 -17.80 -1.63
CA MET A 94 -10.94 -18.32 -1.89
C MET A 94 -10.96 -19.40 -2.97
N GLU A 95 -11.93 -20.32 -2.94
CA GLU A 95 -12.14 -21.25 -4.06
C GLU A 95 -12.71 -20.52 -5.29
N ASP A 96 -12.42 -21.00 -6.50
CA ASP A 96 -12.81 -20.34 -7.75
C ASP A 96 -14.34 -20.12 -7.88
N GLU A 97 -15.15 -21.06 -7.37
CA GLU A 97 -16.62 -20.94 -7.37
C GLU A 97 -17.10 -19.76 -6.51
N ASP A 98 -16.47 -19.56 -5.34
CA ASP A 98 -16.77 -18.44 -4.44
C ASP A 98 -16.26 -17.12 -5.01
N ARG A 99 -15.09 -17.11 -5.68
CA ARG A 99 -14.58 -15.90 -6.35
C ARG A 99 -15.52 -15.43 -7.45
N ILE A 100 -15.97 -16.33 -8.33
CA ILE A 100 -16.84 -15.96 -9.46
C ILE A 100 -18.17 -15.41 -8.95
N THR A 101 -18.76 -16.04 -7.94
CA THR A 101 -20.08 -15.67 -7.42
C THR A 101 -20.07 -14.41 -6.55
N ASP A 102 -19.08 -14.24 -5.68
CA ASP A 102 -19.05 -13.13 -4.73
C ASP A 102 -18.28 -11.89 -5.23
N VAL A 103 -17.23 -12.08 -6.05
CA VAL A 103 -16.35 -10.98 -6.52
C VAL A 103 -16.76 -10.49 -7.90
N PHE A 104 -17.15 -11.40 -8.82
CA PHE A 104 -17.33 -11.05 -10.24
C PHE A 104 -18.79 -11.04 -10.74
N MET A 105 -19.73 -11.71 -10.07
CA MET A 105 -21.11 -11.87 -10.56
C MET A 105 -22.18 -11.39 -9.57
N CYS A 106 -22.35 -10.07 -9.47
CA CYS A 106 -23.57 -9.48 -8.90
C CYS A 106 -24.32 -8.71 -9.99
N VAL A 107 -25.06 -9.44 -10.83
CA VAL A 107 -25.88 -8.88 -11.92
C VAL A 107 -27.27 -8.52 -11.39
N PHE A 108 -27.70 -7.27 -11.56
CA PHE A 108 -29.10 -6.88 -11.37
C PHE A 108 -29.94 -7.28 -12.58
N SER A 109 -31.16 -7.77 -12.35
CA SER A 109 -32.12 -8.12 -13.42
C SER A 109 -32.26 -6.96 -14.42
N GLY A 110 -32.00 -7.23 -15.71
CA GLY A 110 -32.16 -6.27 -16.81
C GLY A 110 -30.87 -5.61 -17.35
N SER A 111 -29.70 -5.90 -16.78
CA SER A 111 -28.42 -5.33 -17.28
C SER A 111 -27.74 -6.27 -18.30
N PRO A 112 -27.29 -5.78 -19.47
CA PRO A 112 -26.52 -6.60 -20.41
C PRO A 112 -25.15 -6.93 -19.83
N VAL A 113 -24.80 -8.22 -19.79
CA VAL A 113 -23.53 -8.71 -19.24
C VAL A 113 -22.60 -9.07 -20.38
N LEU A 114 -21.45 -8.43 -20.44
CA LEU A 114 -20.37 -8.75 -21.37
C LEU A 114 -19.22 -9.31 -20.54
N VAL A 115 -19.01 -10.61 -20.63
CA VAL A 115 -18.00 -11.34 -19.86
C VAL A 115 -16.75 -11.47 -20.72
N GLN A 116 -15.66 -10.82 -20.30
CA GLN A 116 -14.32 -11.08 -20.85
C GLN A 116 -13.38 -11.33 -19.68
N VAL A 117 -12.89 -12.56 -19.58
CA VAL A 117 -11.98 -13.03 -18.53
C VAL A 117 -10.62 -13.30 -19.17
N GLN A 118 -9.57 -12.68 -18.64
CA GLN A 118 -8.19 -13.14 -18.79
C GLN A 118 -7.52 -13.00 -17.43
N LEU A 119 -7.06 -14.12 -16.90
CA LEU A 119 -6.30 -14.24 -15.66
C LEU A 119 -4.99 -14.93 -16.02
N GLU A 120 -3.86 -14.30 -15.68
CA GLU A 120 -2.57 -14.99 -15.56
C GLU A 120 -1.62 -14.15 -14.70
N ARG A 121 -0.98 -14.80 -13.71
CA ARG A 121 0.44 -14.56 -13.45
C ARG A 121 1.10 -15.65 -12.60
N GLU A 122 2.20 -16.21 -13.12
CA GLU A 122 3.25 -16.90 -12.34
C GLU A 122 4.63 -16.18 -12.43
N GLU A 123 4.90 -15.26 -13.37
CA GLU A 123 5.99 -14.24 -13.28
C GLU A 123 5.89 -13.20 -14.42
N GLU A 124 6.70 -12.12 -14.34
CA GLU A 124 6.87 -10.93 -15.23
C GLU A 124 5.77 -9.86 -15.15
N VAL A 125 6.02 -8.70 -14.48
CA VAL A 125 5.09 -7.55 -14.30
C VAL A 125 4.44 -7.10 -15.62
N THR A 126 3.11 -7.14 -15.71
CA THR A 126 2.34 -6.76 -16.91
C THR A 126 1.55 -5.51 -16.59
N GLY A 127 2.08 -4.39 -17.05
CA GLY A 127 1.34 -3.15 -17.18
C GLY A 127 1.31 -2.30 -15.90
N PRO A 128 0.79 -1.08 -16.04
CA PRO A 128 0.80 -0.08 -14.98
C PRO A 128 -0.08 -0.51 -13.80
N VAL A 129 0.14 0.15 -12.65
CA VAL A 129 -0.74 0.12 -11.48
C VAL A 129 -2.21 0.19 -11.91
N PHE A 130 -3.00 -0.75 -11.42
CA PHE A 130 -4.43 -0.76 -11.61
C PHE A 130 -5.07 0.25 -10.64
N ALA A 131 -5.34 1.44 -11.14
CA ALA A 131 -5.99 2.51 -10.38
C ALA A 131 -7.03 3.24 -11.26
N PRO A 132 -8.27 2.70 -11.41
CA PRO A 132 -9.26 3.22 -12.36
C PRO A 132 -9.71 4.67 -12.13
N LEU A 133 -9.57 5.14 -10.89
CA LEU A 133 -9.91 6.51 -10.48
C LEU A 133 -8.70 7.45 -10.53
N PHE A 134 -7.50 6.90 -10.74
CA PHE A 134 -6.29 7.68 -10.97
C PHE A 134 -6.12 7.92 -12.47
N THR A 135 -5.89 9.17 -12.82
CA THR A 135 -6.02 9.61 -14.22
C THR A 135 -4.80 9.30 -15.08
N GLN A 136 -3.67 8.98 -14.46
CA GLN A 136 -2.40 8.70 -15.14
C GLN A 136 -1.99 7.26 -14.95
N LYS A 137 -1.31 6.70 -15.96
CA LYS A 137 -0.63 5.42 -15.78
C LYS A 137 0.54 5.63 -14.82
N ARG A 138 0.66 4.75 -13.84
CA ARG A 138 1.79 4.69 -12.91
C ARG A 138 2.43 3.31 -13.02
N GLU A 139 3.74 3.27 -12.91
CA GLU A 139 4.42 2.01 -12.61
C GLU A 139 4.38 1.80 -11.09
N GLU A 140 4.36 0.54 -10.69
CA GLU A 140 4.38 0.16 -9.29
C GLU A 140 5.80 0.32 -8.74
N ASP A 141 5.91 0.88 -7.54
CA ASP A 141 7.17 1.06 -6.84
C ASP A 141 7.03 0.70 -5.35
N TRP A 142 8.18 0.49 -4.70
CA TRP A 142 8.24 -0.01 -3.33
C TRP A 142 9.29 0.74 -2.51
N TRP A 143 8.89 1.20 -1.33
CA TRP A 143 9.81 1.65 -0.31
C TRP A 143 10.26 0.48 0.56
N VAL A 144 11.56 0.39 0.78
CA VAL A 144 12.15 -0.50 1.77
C VAL A 144 12.79 0.33 2.87
N VAL A 145 12.31 0.19 4.10
CA VAL A 145 12.65 1.08 5.21
C VAL A 145 13.02 0.30 6.45
N ILE A 146 14.10 0.68 7.12
CA ILE A 146 14.39 0.20 8.48
C ILE A 146 14.07 1.30 9.49
N GLY A 147 13.29 0.95 10.51
CA GLY A 147 12.98 1.85 11.63
C GLY A 147 13.09 1.17 12.99
N ASP A 148 13.28 1.99 14.03
CA ASP A 148 13.05 1.59 15.41
C ASP A 148 11.72 2.19 15.90
N PRO A 149 10.67 1.36 16.06
CA PRO A 149 9.37 1.82 16.52
C PRO A 149 9.37 2.41 17.93
N LYS A 150 10.34 2.03 18.79
CA LYS A 150 10.38 2.52 20.18
C LYS A 150 10.85 3.97 20.25
N SER A 151 11.88 4.30 19.47
CA SER A 151 12.39 5.67 19.38
C SER A 151 11.70 6.50 18.30
N ASN A 152 10.85 5.88 17.48
CA ASN A 152 10.21 6.49 16.31
C ASN A 152 11.25 7.04 15.32
N SER A 153 12.40 6.35 15.21
CA SER A 153 13.50 6.75 14.34
C SER A 153 13.55 5.89 13.08
N LEU A 154 13.70 6.55 11.94
CA LEU A 154 13.94 5.92 10.64
C LEU A 154 15.45 5.91 10.41
N HIS A 155 16.00 4.77 10.00
CA HIS A 155 17.45 4.62 9.84
C HIS A 155 17.89 4.64 8.37
N GLN A 156 17.03 4.17 7.45
CA GLN A 156 17.30 4.22 6.02
C GLN A 156 16.00 4.08 5.23
N GLU A 157 15.82 4.93 4.23
CA GLU A 157 14.85 4.76 3.15
C GLU A 157 15.60 4.34 1.89
N ILE A 158 15.14 3.27 1.25
CA ILE A 158 15.63 2.85 -0.06
C ILE A 158 14.54 3.09 -1.10
N ASP A 159 14.91 3.81 -2.14
CA ASP A 159 14.34 3.69 -3.47
C ASP A 159 15.02 2.48 -4.15
N THR A 160 14.28 1.37 -4.27
CA THR A 160 14.53 0.21 -5.15
C THR A 160 15.81 -0.68 -5.02
N ALA A 161 16.70 -0.55 -4.02
CA ALA A 161 17.96 -1.33 -3.94
C ALA A 161 18.04 -2.50 -2.90
N VAL A 162 18.71 -3.60 -3.30
CA VAL A 162 18.88 -4.89 -2.60
C VAL A 162 19.84 -4.85 -1.38
N LYS A 163 20.39 -3.69 -0.99
CA LYS A 163 21.37 -3.56 0.11
C LYS A 163 21.11 -2.33 0.97
N LEU A 164 20.96 -2.56 2.28
CA LEU A 164 20.77 -1.56 3.32
C LEU A 164 22.08 -1.39 4.08
N ASP A 165 22.64 -0.18 4.04
CA ASP A 165 23.81 0.23 4.82
C ASP A 165 23.35 1.23 5.88
N PHE A 166 23.32 0.81 7.14
CA PHE A 166 23.11 1.71 8.28
C PHE A 166 24.20 1.50 9.32
N VAL A 167 24.53 2.57 10.05
CA VAL A 167 25.58 2.53 11.07
C VAL A 167 25.01 1.89 12.33
N ALA A 168 25.65 0.81 12.79
CA ALA A 168 25.29 0.19 14.06
C ALA A 168 25.43 1.21 15.20
N PRO A 169 24.45 1.29 16.12
CA PRO A 169 24.47 2.23 17.25
C PRO A 169 25.47 1.80 18.33
N VAL A 170 25.30 2.31 19.56
CA VAL A 170 26.09 1.85 20.73
C VAL A 170 25.91 0.36 20.99
N MET A 171 26.86 -0.24 21.72
CA MET A 171 26.79 -1.65 22.11
C MET A 171 25.45 -2.05 22.74
N GLY A 172 25.05 -3.30 22.50
CA GLY A 172 23.85 -3.92 23.06
C GLY A 172 22.87 -4.42 22.00
N ILE A 173 21.72 -4.90 22.48
CA ILE A 173 20.67 -5.48 21.65
C ILE A 173 19.71 -4.38 21.19
N HIS A 174 19.66 -4.15 19.89
CA HIS A 174 18.75 -3.21 19.24
C HIS A 174 17.65 -3.95 18.52
N ASN A 175 16.42 -3.45 18.59
CA ASN A 175 15.27 -4.07 17.94
C ASN A 175 14.79 -3.14 16.85
N TYR A 176 14.69 -3.67 15.64
CA TYR A 176 14.32 -2.94 14.45
C TYR A 176 13.15 -3.61 13.76
N THR A 177 12.49 -2.85 12.90
CA THR A 177 11.49 -3.36 11.96
C THR A 177 11.91 -2.96 10.55
N LEU A 178 11.91 -3.94 9.65
CA LEU A 178 12.02 -3.74 8.22
C LEU A 178 10.61 -3.64 7.64
N TYR A 179 10.33 -2.55 6.92
CA TYR A 179 9.06 -2.26 6.28
C TYR A 179 9.23 -2.36 4.76
N PHE A 180 8.31 -3.06 4.11
CA PHE A 180 8.10 -3.04 2.66
C PHE A 180 6.77 -2.37 2.39
N MET A 181 6.81 -1.14 1.86
CA MET A 181 5.61 -0.33 1.67
C MET A 181 5.38 -0.13 0.17
N SER A 182 4.19 -0.45 -0.32
CA SER A 182 3.81 -0.16 -1.71
C SER A 182 3.60 1.35 -1.90
N ASP A 183 3.90 1.87 -3.08
CA ASP A 183 3.59 3.26 -3.46
C ASP A 183 2.17 3.47 -4.01
N ALA A 184 1.43 2.38 -4.18
CA ALA A 184 0.23 2.32 -5.01
C ALA A 184 -0.91 1.49 -4.44
N TYR A 185 -0.65 0.43 -3.68
CA TYR A 185 -1.69 -0.50 -3.20
C TYR A 185 -1.76 -0.52 -1.67
N MET A 186 -2.98 -0.54 -1.15
CA MET A 186 -3.25 -0.65 0.28
C MET A 186 -3.41 -2.12 0.69
N GLY A 187 -2.86 -2.47 1.85
CA GLY A 187 -2.96 -3.82 2.42
C GLY A 187 -1.95 -4.83 1.86
N CYS A 188 -0.97 -4.36 1.08
CA CYS A 188 0.15 -5.17 0.58
C CYS A 188 1.46 -4.93 1.35
N ASP A 189 1.45 -4.00 2.31
CA ASP A 189 2.61 -3.63 3.10
C ASP A 189 3.03 -4.77 4.05
N GLN A 190 4.33 -4.95 4.25
CA GLN A 190 4.87 -6.04 5.06
C GLN A 190 5.85 -5.50 6.11
N GLU A 191 5.78 -6.06 7.32
CA GLU A 191 6.64 -5.69 8.44
C GLU A 191 7.38 -6.91 9.00
N TYR A 192 8.70 -6.82 9.09
CA TYR A 192 9.56 -7.87 9.63
C TYR A 192 10.39 -7.36 10.80
N LYS A 193 10.13 -7.88 11.99
CA LYS A 193 10.87 -7.51 13.21
C LYS A 193 12.15 -8.33 13.31
N PHE A 194 13.26 -7.67 13.62
CA PHE A 194 14.54 -8.31 13.84
C PHE A 194 15.31 -7.61 14.97
N SER A 195 16.34 -8.29 15.49
CA SER A 195 17.21 -7.75 16.53
C SER A 195 18.67 -7.88 16.11
N VAL A 196 19.46 -6.86 16.41
CA VAL A 196 20.90 -6.82 16.14
C VAL A 196 21.62 -6.69 17.47
N ASP A 197 22.53 -7.62 17.75
CA ASP A 197 23.41 -7.58 18.93
C ASP A 197 24.75 -6.94 18.54
N VAL A 198 24.94 -5.68 18.94
CA VAL A 198 26.12 -4.89 18.62
C VAL A 198 27.17 -5.09 19.71
N LYS A 199 28.34 -5.63 19.32
CA LYS A 199 29.46 -5.97 20.21
C LYS A 199 30.65 -5.03 20.03
N GLU A 200 31.61 -5.04 20.96
CA GLU A 200 32.87 -4.31 20.80
C GLU A 200 33.77 -4.99 19.75
N ASP A 201 34.56 -4.19 19.03
CA ASP A 201 35.53 -4.69 18.04
C ASP A 201 36.56 -5.67 18.65
N SER A 202 36.83 -5.56 19.96
CA SER A 202 37.76 -6.43 20.69
C SER A 202 37.30 -7.89 20.79
N ASP A 203 36.03 -8.20 20.58
CA ASP A 203 35.50 -9.57 20.64
C ASP A 203 35.78 -10.37 19.35
N TYR A 204 36.32 -9.75 18.29
CA TYR A 204 36.63 -10.43 17.02
C TYR A 204 38.07 -10.97 16.92
N GLU A 205 38.99 -10.57 17.81
CA GLU A 205 40.39 -11.06 17.81
C GLU A 205 40.62 -12.31 18.67
N SER A 206 39.56 -12.88 19.25
CA SER A 206 39.63 -14.09 20.07
C SER A 206 38.76 -15.22 19.50
N ASP A 207 39.17 -15.77 18.36
CA ASP A 207 38.86 -17.13 17.90
C ASP A 207 39.94 -17.65 16.93
#